data_AF-A0A0C3AXA2-F1
#
_entry.id   AF-A0A0C3AXA2-F1
#
_cell.length_a   1.000
_cell.length_b   1.000
_cell.length_c   1.000
_cell.angle_alpha   90.00
_cell.angle_beta   90.00
_cell.angle_gamma   90.00
#
_symmetry.space_group_name_H-M   'P 1'
#
loop_
_entity.id
_entity.type
_entity.pdbx_description
1 polymer ?
#
loop_
_entity_poly.entity_id
_entity_poly.type
_entity_poly.pdbx_seq_one_letter_code
_entity_poly.pdbx_strand_id
1 'polypeptide(L)'
;MSSDYDYSDDDLDYYDEDEDMLSPQEDEDSASSDDDMDMDAFGDDFKVPQRIVRKAYEIDHESLSQSAVEKLMSNDIEHIGGIFGVDTSTAALLLRHMDWNKERLIEKYMDNASAVSVASGIVPPSKIPLSPSAAGPERSQGSSSARSSGLRRPARQAPALQRQRPQPFLCPICFDDTQTNFAALPCDHTFCSGCWTAYITSKIREEGEHSIRCMAEGCALVAHDKFVHAALTEDEQTWQRFNELVVRHFVASNPNLKYCPYPSCTHTVSCPAAASKSALTTTVPTVTCGADPLHKFCFGCPIESDHRPVICSVAKMWLRKCRDDSETANWIKSNTKECSQCQSTIEKNGGCNHMTCKKCKHEFCWVCMGNLSSSQAM
;
A
#
# COMPACT_ATOMS: atom_id res chain seq x y z
N MET A 1 31.48 19.15 -46.69
CA MET A 1 32.77 18.45 -46.44
C MET A 1 32.70 17.99 -45.00
N SER A 2 31.99 16.89 -44.77
CA SER A 2 32.54 15.52 -44.55
C SER A 2 32.60 15.30 -43.04
N SER A 3 31.54 14.75 -42.44
CA SER A 3 31.27 13.30 -42.24
C SER A 3 32.30 12.65 -41.32
N ASP A 4 31.87 12.21 -40.14
CA ASP A 4 32.25 10.89 -39.63
C ASP A 4 31.16 10.40 -38.65
N TYR A 5 30.56 9.28 -39.06
CA TYR A 5 29.64 8.42 -38.33
C TYR A 5 30.49 7.37 -37.62
N ASP A 6 30.28 7.16 -36.33
CA ASP A 6 30.84 5.99 -35.63
C ASP A 6 29.70 5.03 -35.29
N TYR A 7 29.74 3.87 -35.94
CA TYR A 7 28.82 2.75 -35.84
C TYR A 7 29.56 1.70 -35.02
N SER A 8 29.14 1.45 -33.77
CA SER A 8 29.70 0.36 -32.97
C SER A 8 28.84 -0.87 -33.19
N ASP A 9 29.36 -1.74 -34.04
CA ASP A 9 28.98 -3.11 -34.31
C ASP A 9 29.65 -3.99 -33.25
N ASP A 10 28.88 -4.76 -32.49
CA ASP A 10 29.39 -5.86 -31.66
C ASP A 10 28.36 -6.99 -31.75
N ASP A 11 28.50 -7.77 -32.83
CA ASP A 11 28.05 -9.15 -32.97
C ASP A 11 28.72 -10.00 -31.88
N LEU A 12 27.93 -10.76 -31.12
CA LEU A 12 28.40 -12.04 -30.56
C LEU A 12 27.22 -12.96 -30.25
N ASP A 13 26.93 -13.73 -31.29
CA ASP A 13 26.14 -14.94 -31.39
C ASP A 13 26.63 -15.98 -30.38
N TYR A 14 25.72 -16.45 -29.52
CA TYR A 14 25.91 -17.67 -28.75
C TYR A 14 24.77 -18.63 -29.12
N TYR A 15 25.10 -19.55 -30.02
CA TYR A 15 24.37 -20.79 -30.24
C TYR A 15 24.66 -21.70 -29.05
N ASP A 16 23.61 -22.21 -28.39
CA ASP A 16 23.74 -23.44 -27.60
C ASP A 16 22.80 -24.48 -28.24
N GLU A 17 23.44 -25.45 -28.89
CA GLU A 17 22.89 -26.71 -29.34
C GLU A 17 22.73 -27.60 -28.12
N ASP A 18 21.53 -28.11 -27.86
CA ASP A 18 21.37 -29.41 -27.23
C ASP A 18 20.18 -30.10 -27.89
N GLU A 19 20.53 -30.95 -28.85
CA GLU A 19 19.70 -32.03 -29.37
C GLU A 19 19.50 -33.07 -28.26
N ASP A 20 18.25 -33.44 -27.98
CA ASP A 20 17.96 -34.81 -27.56
C ASP A 20 16.75 -35.31 -28.34
N MET A 21 17.06 -36.21 -29.27
CA MET A 21 16.15 -37.04 -30.03
C MET A 21 15.28 -37.90 -29.11
N LEU A 22 13.98 -37.98 -29.40
CA LEU A 22 13.23 -39.23 -29.26
C LEU A 22 12.16 -39.32 -30.36
N SER A 23 12.22 -40.44 -31.07
CA SER A 23 11.65 -40.73 -32.38
C SER A 23 10.12 -40.86 -32.41
N PRO A 24 9.49 -40.73 -33.60
CA PRO A 24 8.05 -40.92 -33.78
C PRO A 24 7.71 -42.40 -33.94
N GLN A 25 6.62 -42.86 -33.32
CA GLN A 25 5.88 -44.03 -33.81
C GLN A 25 4.54 -43.57 -34.36
N GLU A 26 4.39 -43.89 -35.63
CA GLU A 26 3.21 -43.85 -36.48
C GLU A 26 2.13 -44.80 -35.95
N ASP A 27 0.88 -44.47 -36.27
CA ASP A 27 -0.29 -45.33 -36.52
C ASP A 27 -1.49 -44.35 -36.57
N GLU A 28 -1.72 -43.69 -37.70
CA GLU A 28 -2.60 -44.10 -38.81
C GLU A 28 -4.06 -44.37 -38.42
N ASP A 29 -4.94 -43.84 -39.29
CA ASP A 29 -6.40 -43.98 -39.39
C ASP A 29 -7.25 -43.08 -38.46
N SER A 30 -8.23 -42.30 -38.91
CA SER A 30 -9.08 -42.43 -40.10
C SER A 30 -9.75 -41.11 -40.46
N ALA A 31 -9.90 -40.85 -41.76
CA ALA A 31 -10.74 -39.79 -42.31
C ALA A 31 -12.25 -40.11 -42.26
N SER A 32 -13.05 -39.07 -42.52
CA SER A 32 -14.51 -39.01 -42.71
C SER A 32 -15.31 -38.91 -41.40
N SER A 33 -16.45 -38.23 -41.32
CA SER A 33 -17.31 -37.59 -42.33
C SER A 33 -18.16 -36.58 -41.58
N ASP A 34 -18.45 -35.44 -42.20
CA ASP A 34 -19.69 -34.69 -41.90
C ASP A 34 -20.87 -35.66 -42.12
N ASP A 35 -21.69 -35.86 -41.11
CA ASP A 35 -23.06 -36.34 -41.24
C ASP A 35 -23.88 -35.83 -40.06
N ASP A 36 -24.68 -34.80 -40.35
CA ASP A 36 -25.83 -34.37 -39.56
C ASP A 36 -26.81 -35.54 -39.42
N MET A 37 -26.87 -36.15 -38.23
CA MET A 37 -27.98 -37.05 -37.88
C MET A 37 -28.84 -36.42 -36.79
N ASP A 38 -29.91 -35.81 -37.26
CA ASP A 38 -31.10 -35.44 -36.50
C ASP A 38 -31.75 -36.69 -35.91
N MET A 39 -31.78 -36.81 -34.58
CA MET A 39 -32.53 -37.82 -33.85
C MET A 39 -33.27 -37.16 -32.69
N ASP A 40 -34.47 -36.73 -33.00
CA ASP A 40 -35.47 -36.35 -32.01
C ASP A 40 -35.92 -37.56 -31.16
N ALA A 41 -36.16 -37.25 -29.88
CA ALA A 41 -37.01 -37.93 -28.91
C ALA A 41 -36.51 -39.25 -28.28
N PHE A 42 -35.97 -39.16 -27.06
CA PHE A 42 -36.53 -39.82 -25.85
C PHE A 42 -36.06 -39.08 -24.59
N GLY A 43 -36.97 -38.86 -23.65
CA GLY A 43 -36.87 -37.86 -22.60
C GLY A 43 -36.07 -38.22 -21.35
N ASP A 44 -35.69 -37.12 -20.70
CA ASP A 44 -35.51 -36.85 -19.27
C ASP A 44 -34.43 -37.56 -18.42
N ASP A 45 -33.53 -36.71 -17.93
CA ASP A 45 -32.94 -36.71 -16.58
C ASP A 45 -31.58 -37.39 -16.31
N PHE A 46 -30.60 -37.22 -17.20
CA PHE A 46 -29.19 -37.37 -16.81
C PHE A 46 -28.39 -36.08 -17.03
N LYS A 47 -28.54 -35.12 -16.10
CA LYS A 47 -27.67 -33.95 -16.01
C LYS A 47 -26.29 -34.38 -15.52
N VAL A 48 -25.35 -34.59 -16.44
CA VAL A 48 -23.92 -34.61 -16.11
C VAL A 48 -23.59 -33.23 -15.50
N PRO A 49 -23.08 -33.15 -14.26
CA PRO A 49 -22.66 -31.87 -13.71
C PRO A 49 -21.54 -31.35 -14.59
N GLN A 50 -21.78 -30.23 -15.29
CA GLN A 50 -20.70 -29.52 -15.96
C GLN A 50 -19.68 -29.15 -14.88
N ARG A 51 -18.56 -29.88 -14.81
CA ARG A 51 -17.38 -29.40 -14.09
C ARG A 51 -17.05 -28.07 -14.75
N ILE A 52 -17.20 -26.98 -14.01
CA ILE A 52 -16.75 -25.66 -14.41
C ILE A 52 -15.25 -25.80 -14.67
N VAL A 53 -14.86 -25.93 -15.94
CA VAL A 53 -13.47 -25.90 -16.36
C VAL A 53 -13.05 -24.45 -16.19
N ARG A 54 -12.49 -24.12 -15.02
CA ARG A 54 -11.89 -22.81 -14.77
C ARG A 54 -10.80 -22.60 -15.81
N LYS A 55 -10.88 -21.50 -16.52
CA LYS A 55 -9.91 -21.20 -17.58
C LYS A 55 -8.59 -20.83 -16.92
N ALA A 56 -7.45 -21.25 -17.48
CA ALA A 56 -6.12 -21.09 -16.87
C ALA A 56 -5.72 -19.64 -16.52
N TYR A 57 -6.46 -18.65 -17.05
CA TYR A 57 -6.27 -17.23 -16.79
C TYR A 57 -7.13 -16.68 -15.63
N GLU A 58 -7.98 -17.50 -15.01
CA GLU A 58 -8.81 -17.13 -13.86
C GLU A 58 -7.99 -17.31 -12.60
N ILE A 59 -7.73 -16.20 -11.93
CA ILE A 59 -6.92 -16.18 -10.71
C ILE A 59 -7.86 -16.17 -9.51
N ASP A 60 -7.61 -17.10 -8.59
CA ASP A 60 -8.32 -17.16 -7.31
C ASP A 60 -8.00 -15.88 -6.52
N HIS A 61 -9.05 -15.14 -6.18
CA HIS A 61 -8.98 -13.92 -5.40
C HIS A 61 -10.13 -13.89 -4.38
N GLU A 62 -9.88 -13.25 -3.24
CA GLU A 62 -10.85 -13.11 -2.17
C GLU A 62 -11.17 -11.64 -1.95
N SER A 63 -12.47 -11.29 -1.91
CA SER A 63 -12.91 -9.95 -1.54
C SER A 63 -13.08 -9.84 -0.03
N LEU A 64 -12.34 -8.93 0.59
CA LEU A 64 -12.38 -8.62 2.01
C LEU A 64 -13.11 -7.30 2.24
N SER A 65 -14.06 -7.29 3.18
CA SER A 65 -14.64 -6.06 3.70
C SER A 65 -13.63 -5.30 4.57
N GLN A 66 -13.86 -4.01 4.80
CA GLN A 66 -13.00 -3.19 5.68
C GLN A 66 -12.84 -3.82 7.08
N SER A 67 -13.94 -4.31 7.67
CA SER A 67 -13.91 -4.97 8.98
C SER A 67 -13.14 -6.29 8.98
N ALA A 68 -13.09 -7.01 7.86
CA ALA A 68 -12.27 -8.21 7.74
C ALA A 68 -10.78 -7.85 7.72
N VAL A 69 -10.40 -6.76 7.04
CA VAL A 69 -9.01 -6.26 7.03
C VAL A 69 -8.59 -5.79 8.43
N GLU A 70 -9.46 -5.08 9.15
CA GLU A 70 -9.20 -4.67 10.54
C GLU A 70 -9.00 -5.87 11.48
N LYS A 71 -9.74 -6.97 11.27
CA LYS A 71 -9.52 -8.22 12.01
C LYS A 71 -8.17 -8.86 11.69
N LEU A 72 -7.75 -8.87 10.42
CA LEU A 72 -6.43 -9.37 10.04
C LEU A 72 -5.32 -8.55 10.70
N MET A 73 -5.45 -7.22 10.70
CA MET A 73 -4.54 -6.32 11.40
C MET A 73 -4.50 -6.61 12.91
N SER A 74 -5.67 -6.80 13.53
CA SER A 74 -5.78 -7.10 14.96
C SER A 74 -5.10 -8.44 15.30
N ASN A 75 -5.31 -9.47 14.49
CA ASN A 75 -4.65 -10.78 14.66
C ASN A 75 -3.13 -10.67 14.53
N ASP A 76 -2.64 -9.88 13.56
CA ASP A 76 -1.20 -9.65 13.38
C ASP A 76 -0.58 -8.89 14.57
N ILE A 77 -1.31 -7.89 15.09
CA ILE A 77 -0.92 -7.14 16.30
C ILE A 77 -0.88 -8.06 17.52
N GLU A 78 -1.90 -8.91 17.72
CA GLU A 78 -1.95 -9.86 18.83
C GLU A 78 -0.85 -10.91 18.75
N HIS A 79 -0.57 -11.43 17.54
CA HIS A 79 0.51 -12.38 17.33
C HIS A 79 1.87 -11.79 17.69
N ILE A 80 2.17 -10.57 17.22
CA ILE A 80 3.42 -9.87 17.54
C ILE A 80 3.48 -9.50 19.02
N GLY A 81 2.36 -9.03 19.60
CA GLY A 81 2.24 -8.76 21.03
C GLY A 81 2.54 -10.00 21.88
N GLY A 82 2.05 -11.17 21.46
CA GLY A 82 2.31 -12.45 22.11
C GLY A 82 3.77 -12.91 22.01
N ILE A 83 4.43 -12.69 20.86
CA ILE A 83 5.85 -13.06 20.69
C ILE A 83 6.77 -12.16 21.53
N PHE A 84 6.57 -10.84 21.49
CA PHE A 84 7.45 -9.90 22.17
C PHE A 84 7.07 -9.63 23.63
N GLY A 85 5.87 -10.04 24.07
CA GLY A 85 5.37 -9.76 25.41
C GLY A 85 5.08 -8.27 25.65
N VAL A 86 4.76 -7.52 24.59
CA VAL A 86 4.44 -6.09 24.64
C VAL A 86 2.94 -5.85 24.53
N ASP A 87 2.48 -4.67 24.94
CA ASP A 87 1.07 -4.30 24.81
C ASP A 87 0.66 -4.15 23.33
N THR A 88 -0.63 -4.32 23.06
CA THR A 88 -1.18 -4.27 21.70
C THR A 88 -0.99 -2.91 21.02
N SER A 89 -0.91 -1.81 21.78
CA SER A 89 -0.68 -0.48 21.23
C SER A 89 0.78 -0.30 20.80
N THR A 90 1.72 -0.82 21.59
CA THR A 90 3.15 -0.89 21.24
C THR A 90 3.38 -1.80 20.03
N ALA A 91 2.76 -2.99 19.99
CA ALA A 91 2.87 -3.91 18.87
C ALA A 91 2.35 -3.29 17.55
N ALA A 92 1.24 -2.54 17.59
CA ALA A 92 0.71 -1.82 16.43
C ALA A 92 1.70 -0.78 15.89
N LEU A 93 2.38 -0.03 16.77
CA LEU A 93 3.38 0.95 16.36
C LEU A 93 4.65 0.30 15.77
N LEU A 94 5.11 -0.81 16.34
CA LEU A 94 6.25 -1.58 15.81
C LEU A 94 5.95 -2.10 14.40
N LEU A 95 4.74 -2.62 14.18
CA LEU A 95 4.29 -3.10 12.88
C LEU A 95 4.21 -1.96 11.85
N ARG A 96 3.73 -0.78 12.24
CA ARG A 96 3.69 0.39 11.35
C ARG A 96 5.07 0.84 10.91
N HIS A 97 6.03 0.90 11.83
CA HIS A 97 7.41 1.32 11.50
C HIS A 97 8.12 0.35 10.54
N MET A 98 7.71 -0.93 10.53
CA MET A 98 8.30 -1.97 9.68
C MET A 98 7.43 -2.31 8.46
N ASP A 99 6.52 -1.42 8.05
CA ASP A 99 5.61 -1.63 6.91
C ASP A 99 4.90 -2.99 7.00
N TRP A 100 4.42 -3.36 8.19
CA TRP A 100 3.70 -4.60 8.47
C TRP A 100 4.43 -5.91 8.08
N ASN A 101 5.75 -5.85 7.88
CA ASN A 101 6.55 -7.05 7.63
C ASN A 101 6.88 -7.77 8.95
N LYS A 102 6.08 -8.79 9.27
CA LYS A 102 6.18 -9.58 10.49
C LYS A 102 7.53 -10.26 10.67
N GLU A 103 8.03 -10.93 9.63
CA GLU A 103 9.28 -11.70 9.69
C GLU A 103 10.47 -10.79 9.96
N ARG A 104 10.59 -9.71 9.17
CA ARG A 104 11.68 -8.74 9.31
C ARG A 104 11.63 -8.00 10.65
N LEU A 105 10.42 -7.75 11.18
CA LEU A 105 10.25 -7.17 12.50
C LEU A 105 10.74 -8.14 13.59
N ILE A 106 10.39 -9.42 13.51
CA ILE A 106 10.83 -10.44 14.48
C ILE A 106 12.35 -10.57 14.46
N GLU A 107 12.97 -10.69 13.30
CA GLU A 107 14.43 -10.77 13.18
C GLU A 107 15.14 -9.58 13.82
N LYS A 108 14.79 -8.35 13.41
CA LYS A 108 15.43 -7.14 13.94
C LYS A 108 15.16 -6.91 15.43
N TYR A 109 13.96 -7.25 15.90
CA TYR A 109 13.60 -7.10 17.30
C TYR A 109 14.37 -8.09 18.18
N MET A 110 14.55 -9.33 17.70
CA MET A 110 15.37 -10.34 18.37
C MET A 110 16.86 -9.96 18.37
N ASP A 111 17.36 -9.29 17.32
CA ASP A 111 18.73 -8.76 17.29
C ASP A 111 18.93 -7.63 18.29
N ASN A 112 18.03 -6.62 18.29
CA ASN A 112 18.13 -5.48 19.19
C ASN A 112 16.78 -4.79 19.45
N ALA A 113 16.06 -5.29 20.46
CA ALA A 113 14.78 -4.76 20.88
C ALA A 113 14.79 -3.25 21.20
N SER A 114 15.81 -2.74 21.89
CA SER A 114 15.85 -1.32 22.27
C SER A 114 16.05 -0.39 21.09
N ALA A 115 16.88 -0.78 20.11
CA ALA A 115 17.09 0.01 18.90
C ALA A 115 15.80 0.08 18.06
N VAL A 116 15.10 -1.05 17.91
CA VAL A 116 13.83 -1.09 17.16
C VAL A 116 12.73 -0.29 17.87
N SER A 117 12.62 -0.39 19.20
CA SER A 117 11.67 0.40 19.99
C SER A 117 11.92 1.90 19.85
N VAL A 118 13.18 2.36 19.97
CA VAL A 118 13.52 3.79 19.84
C VAL A 118 13.28 4.29 18.41
N ALA A 119 13.65 3.51 17.40
CA ALA A 119 13.39 3.86 15.99
C ALA A 119 11.89 3.97 15.69
N SER A 120 11.08 3.10 16.30
CA SER A 120 9.62 3.12 16.19
C SER A 120 8.96 4.22 17.02
N GLY A 121 9.74 5.04 17.73
CA GLY A 121 9.22 6.11 18.58
C GLY A 121 8.52 5.61 19.84
N ILE A 122 8.91 4.44 20.36
CA ILE A 122 8.33 3.82 21.55
C ILE A 122 9.38 3.85 22.67
N VAL A 123 8.93 4.02 23.91
CA VAL A 123 9.81 3.90 25.07
C VAL A 123 10.41 2.49 25.07
N PRO A 124 11.74 2.34 25.11
CA PRO A 124 12.35 1.02 25.11
C PRO A 124 11.85 0.24 26.33
N PRO A 125 11.62 -1.08 26.19
CA PRO A 125 11.26 -1.91 27.33
C PRO A 125 12.36 -1.78 28.38
N SER A 126 12.07 -1.06 29.46
CA SER A 126 12.97 -0.97 30.60
C SER A 126 13.18 -2.39 31.11
N LYS A 127 14.42 -2.89 31.06
CA LYS A 127 14.79 -4.10 31.80
C LYS A 127 14.30 -3.89 33.24
N ILE A 128 13.35 -4.72 33.66
CA ILE A 128 12.84 -4.73 35.04
C ILE A 128 14.07 -4.68 35.95
N PRO A 129 14.21 -3.67 36.83
CA PRO A 129 15.21 -3.76 37.88
C PRO A 129 14.82 -4.99 38.69
N LEU A 130 15.62 -6.04 38.61
CA LEU A 130 15.54 -7.17 39.54
C LEU A 130 15.63 -6.58 40.94
N SER A 131 14.47 -6.41 41.59
CA SER A 131 14.39 -6.14 43.01
C SER A 131 14.92 -7.39 43.74
N PRO A 132 15.85 -7.23 44.69
CA PRO A 132 16.47 -8.36 45.36
C PRO A 132 15.50 -8.90 46.42
N SER A 133 15.02 -10.13 46.21
CA SER A 133 14.29 -10.93 47.19
C SER A 133 14.54 -12.41 46.83
N ALA A 134 14.98 -13.33 47.67
CA ALA A 134 15.28 -13.36 49.09
C ALA A 134 16.10 -14.63 49.42
N ALA A 135 16.61 -14.68 50.65
CA ALA A 135 16.83 -15.87 51.49
C ALA A 135 18.10 -16.73 51.33
N GLY A 136 18.87 -16.74 52.42
CA GLY A 136 19.70 -17.86 52.89
C GLY A 136 19.71 -17.87 54.44
N PRO A 137 19.75 -19.03 55.11
CA PRO A 137 19.11 -19.24 56.42
C PRO A 137 19.98 -18.97 57.66
N GLU A 138 19.32 -19.07 58.80
CA GLU A 138 19.75 -18.81 60.19
C GLU A 138 21.14 -19.32 60.61
N ARG A 139 21.79 -18.56 61.51
CA ARG A 139 22.69 -19.14 62.51
C ARG A 139 22.59 -18.42 63.85
N SER A 140 22.03 -19.15 64.80
CA SER A 140 21.93 -18.84 66.22
C SER A 140 23.29 -18.96 66.91
N GLN A 141 23.72 -17.92 67.65
CA GLN A 141 24.53 -18.02 68.86
C GLN A 141 24.23 -16.82 69.78
N GLY A 142 24.05 -17.10 71.07
CA GLY A 142 23.56 -16.17 72.08
C GLY A 142 24.61 -15.52 72.98
N SER A 143 24.09 -14.87 74.03
CA SER A 143 24.75 -14.25 75.22
C SER A 143 25.55 -12.98 74.90
N SER A 144 25.54 -11.90 75.68
CA SER A 144 24.98 -11.60 77.02
C SER A 144 25.05 -10.09 77.28
N SER A 145 24.10 -9.60 78.09
CA SER A 145 24.20 -8.53 79.10
C SER A 145 24.98 -7.24 78.81
N ALA A 146 24.28 -6.10 78.80
CA ALA A 146 24.65 -4.93 79.60
C ALA A 146 23.46 -3.99 79.80
N ARG A 147 23.19 -3.67 81.07
CA ARG A 147 22.29 -2.60 81.51
C ARG A 147 23.02 -1.27 81.40
N SER A 148 22.37 -0.23 80.88
CA SER A 148 22.61 1.14 81.35
C SER A 148 21.50 2.08 80.93
N SER A 149 20.89 2.69 81.94
CA SER A 149 19.96 3.81 81.92
C SER A 149 20.54 5.03 81.20
N GLY A 150 19.72 5.74 80.41
CA GLY A 150 20.13 7.00 79.80
C GLY A 150 19.03 7.70 79.01
N LEU A 151 18.36 8.64 79.68
CA LEU A 151 17.79 9.89 79.18
C LEU A 151 16.94 9.88 77.88
N ARG A 152 15.63 10.10 78.06
CA ARG A 152 14.67 10.47 77.03
C ARG A 152 15.12 11.74 76.30
N ARG A 153 15.35 11.63 75.00
CA ARG A 153 15.57 12.75 74.07
C ARG A 153 14.22 13.05 73.39
N PRO A 154 13.77 14.30 73.29
CA PRO A 154 12.48 14.60 72.67
C PRO A 154 12.57 14.31 71.16
N ALA A 155 11.51 13.69 70.64
CA ALA A 155 11.34 13.42 69.23
C ALA A 155 11.44 14.73 68.44
N ARG A 156 12.46 14.86 67.58
CA ARG A 156 12.43 15.83 66.49
C ARG A 156 11.31 15.39 65.57
N GLN A 157 10.21 16.13 65.62
CA GLN A 157 9.15 16.06 64.62
C GLN A 157 9.80 16.23 63.25
N ALA A 158 9.64 15.23 62.39
CA ALA A 158 9.91 15.37 60.97
C ALA A 158 9.02 16.53 60.45
N PRO A 159 9.55 17.47 59.66
CA PRO A 159 8.73 18.51 59.09
C PRO A 159 7.66 17.85 58.21
N ALA A 160 6.41 18.12 58.51
CA ALA A 160 5.28 17.73 57.67
C ALA A 160 5.56 18.23 56.25
N LEU A 161 5.58 17.31 55.29
CA LEU A 161 5.63 17.63 53.86
C LEU A 161 4.46 18.58 53.57
N GLN A 162 4.77 19.87 53.42
CA GLN A 162 3.81 20.85 52.96
C GLN A 162 3.28 20.35 51.62
N ARG A 163 1.99 20.03 51.58
CA ARG A 163 1.22 19.88 50.34
C ARG A 163 1.36 21.21 49.59
N GLN A 164 2.31 21.26 48.67
CA GLN A 164 2.42 22.39 47.75
C GLN A 164 1.11 22.46 46.96
N ARG A 165 0.49 23.65 46.94
CA ARG A 165 -0.64 23.92 46.05
C ARG A 165 -0.19 23.60 44.62
N PRO A 166 -1.00 22.90 43.79
CA PRO A 166 -0.63 22.65 42.41
C PRO A 166 -0.40 24.00 41.74
N GLN A 167 0.82 24.21 41.24
CA GLN A 167 1.13 25.37 40.41
C GLN A 167 0.25 25.27 39.16
N PRO A 168 -0.38 26.36 38.70
CA PRO A 168 -1.10 26.34 37.43
C PRO A 168 -0.11 25.98 36.33
N PHE A 169 -0.32 24.82 35.68
CA PHE A 169 0.51 24.41 34.56
C PHE A 169 0.08 25.22 33.33
N LEU A 170 1.00 26.02 32.80
CA LEU A 170 0.81 26.79 31.58
C LEU A 170 1.16 25.91 30.38
N CYS A 171 0.22 25.74 29.46
CA CYS A 171 0.49 25.00 28.23
C CYS A 171 1.52 25.76 27.36
N PRO A 172 2.63 25.12 26.93
CA PRO A 172 3.66 25.81 26.14
C PRO A 172 3.23 26.15 24.70
N ILE A 173 2.07 25.67 24.25
CA ILE A 173 1.55 25.90 22.89
C ILE A 173 0.54 27.05 22.89
N CYS A 174 -0.52 26.98 23.72
CA CYS A 174 -1.55 28.01 23.76
C CYS A 174 -1.33 29.09 24.82
N PHE A 175 -0.36 28.91 25.72
CA PHE A 175 -0.07 29.82 26.83
C PHE A 175 -1.29 30.11 27.72
N ASP A 176 -2.23 29.18 27.77
CA ASP A 176 -3.47 29.29 28.53
C ASP A 176 -3.40 28.45 29.81
N ASP A 177 -3.73 29.08 30.92
CA ASP A 177 -3.75 28.59 32.30
C ASP A 177 -5.17 28.25 32.80
N THR A 178 -6.20 28.51 32.00
CA THR A 178 -7.59 28.18 32.35
C THR A 178 -7.96 26.70 32.12
N GLN A 179 -7.13 25.98 31.35
CA GLN A 179 -7.40 24.60 31.00
C GLN A 179 -7.00 23.66 32.16
N THR A 180 -7.91 22.79 32.56
CA THR A 180 -7.71 21.85 33.68
C THR A 180 -7.28 20.45 33.22
N ASN A 181 -7.49 20.14 31.94
CA ASN A 181 -7.22 18.83 31.35
C ASN A 181 -5.93 18.85 30.52
N PHE A 182 -4.87 18.27 31.11
CA PHE A 182 -3.59 18.07 30.46
C PHE A 182 -3.37 16.59 30.15
N ALA A 183 -2.75 16.33 29.00
CA ALA A 183 -2.38 14.99 28.57
C ALA A 183 -0.88 14.96 28.25
N ALA A 184 -0.23 13.90 28.72
CA ALA A 184 1.19 13.66 28.51
C ALA A 184 1.40 12.29 27.89
N LEU A 185 2.37 12.24 26.98
CA LEU A 185 2.95 11.02 26.48
C LEU A 185 4.03 10.53 27.48
N PRO A 186 4.51 9.28 27.37
CA PRO A 186 5.56 8.77 28.25
C PRO A 186 6.95 9.41 28.03
N CYS A 187 7.03 10.49 27.24
CA CYS A 187 8.20 11.36 27.09
C CYS A 187 8.19 12.56 28.05
N ASP A 188 7.30 12.56 29.05
CA ASP A 188 7.12 13.61 30.07
C ASP A 188 6.71 15.00 29.55
N HIS A 189 6.49 15.15 28.24
CA HIS A 189 5.95 16.38 27.65
C HIS A 189 4.44 16.48 27.85
N THR A 190 4.02 17.46 28.65
CA THR A 190 2.64 17.76 29.00
C THR A 190 2.10 18.91 28.14
N PHE A 191 0.95 18.69 27.49
CA PHE A 191 0.21 19.72 26.76
C PHE A 191 -1.27 19.66 27.13
N CYS A 192 -1.99 20.75 26.88
CA CYS A 192 -3.43 20.74 27.13
C CYS A 192 -4.20 19.91 26.08
N SER A 193 -5.35 19.39 26.49
CA SER A 193 -6.24 18.60 25.63
C SER A 193 -6.64 19.33 24.34
N GLY A 194 -6.97 20.63 24.41
CA GLY A 194 -7.36 21.41 23.24
C GLY A 194 -6.25 21.51 22.18
N CYS A 195 -5.00 21.68 22.61
CA CYS A 195 -3.86 21.66 21.68
C CYS A 195 -3.65 20.27 21.08
N TRP A 196 -3.82 19.20 21.87
CA TRP A 196 -3.74 17.82 21.36
C TRP A 196 -4.78 17.55 20.28
N THR A 197 -6.04 17.88 20.53
CA THR A 197 -7.13 17.70 19.56
C THR A 197 -6.86 18.49 18.29
N ALA A 198 -6.49 19.77 18.39
CA ALA A 198 -6.22 20.61 17.22
C ALA A 198 -5.05 20.07 16.37
N TYR A 199 -3.96 19.67 17.02
CA TYR A 199 -2.78 19.13 16.34
C TYR A 199 -3.06 17.79 15.67
N ILE A 200 -3.68 16.86 16.39
CA ILE A 200 -4.05 15.55 15.85
C ILE A 200 -4.99 15.72 14.64
N THR A 201 -5.99 16.59 14.76
CA THR A 201 -6.93 16.86 13.68
C THR A 201 -6.25 17.47 12.45
N SER A 202 -5.33 18.43 12.61
CA SER A 202 -4.55 18.98 11.49
C SER A 202 -3.67 17.89 10.84
N LYS A 203 -2.95 17.08 11.62
CA LYS A 203 -2.11 15.99 11.10
C LYS A 203 -2.90 14.96 10.29
N ILE A 204 -4.11 14.62 10.72
CA ILE A 204 -4.96 13.64 10.03
C ILE A 204 -5.60 14.25 8.77
N ARG A 205 -6.13 15.48 8.86
CA ARG A 205 -6.92 16.08 7.77
C ARG A 205 -6.07 16.71 6.69
N GLU A 206 -4.98 17.37 7.05
CA GLU A 206 -4.14 18.14 6.13
C GLU A 206 -2.98 17.30 5.60
N GLU A 207 -2.25 16.64 6.50
CA GLU A 207 -1.04 15.87 6.13
C GLU A 207 -1.36 14.41 5.78
N GLY A 208 -2.47 13.85 6.28
CA GLY A 208 -2.84 12.46 6.05
C GLY A 208 -1.87 11.46 6.69
N GLU A 209 -1.18 11.88 7.75
CA GLU A 209 -0.20 11.06 8.46
C GLU A 209 -0.90 10.13 9.47
N HIS A 210 -0.49 8.87 9.51
CA HIS A 210 -1.03 7.84 10.41
C HIS A 210 -0.17 7.63 11.67
N SER A 211 1.04 8.21 11.69
CA SER A 211 2.00 8.16 12.81
C SER A 211 2.14 9.53 13.47
N ILE A 212 1.33 9.81 14.49
CA ILE A 212 1.34 11.12 15.16
C ILE A 212 2.46 11.15 16.18
N ARG A 213 3.41 12.07 16.01
CA ARG A 213 4.54 12.28 16.94
C ARG A 213 4.18 13.26 18.06
N CYS A 214 5.00 13.26 19.11
CA CYS A 214 4.92 14.27 20.14
C CYS A 214 5.17 15.68 19.56
N MET A 215 4.47 16.68 20.09
CA MET A 215 4.61 18.07 19.65
C MET A 215 5.92 18.73 20.10
N ALA A 216 6.64 18.14 21.06
CA ALA A 216 7.89 18.71 21.56
C ALA A 216 9.00 18.61 20.51
N GLU A 217 9.80 19.68 20.40
CA GLU A 217 10.95 19.72 19.49
C GLU A 217 11.97 18.63 19.83
N GLY A 218 12.41 17.88 18.81
CA GLY A 218 13.38 16.80 18.98
C GLY A 218 12.82 15.52 19.60
N CYS A 219 11.52 15.46 19.91
CA CYS A 219 10.88 14.25 20.43
C CYS A 219 10.42 13.35 19.27
N ALA A 220 11.01 12.16 19.16
CA ALA A 220 10.63 11.15 18.15
C ALA A 220 9.54 10.18 18.65
N LEU A 221 8.97 10.41 19.84
CA LEU A 221 8.00 9.51 20.42
C LEU A 221 6.65 9.58 19.67
N VAL A 222 6.09 8.43 19.32
CA VAL A 222 4.81 8.30 18.61
C VAL A 222 3.68 8.04 19.61
N ALA A 223 2.55 8.71 19.42
CA ALA A 223 1.36 8.52 20.23
C ALA A 223 0.68 7.18 19.95
N HIS A 224 0.29 6.48 21.02
CA HIS A 224 -0.48 5.25 20.92
C HIS A 224 -1.90 5.53 20.39
N ASP A 225 -2.49 4.58 19.67
CA ASP A 225 -3.86 4.72 19.13
C ASP A 225 -4.91 5.04 20.20
N LYS A 226 -4.76 4.45 21.40
CA LYS A 226 -5.64 4.72 22.54
C LYS A 226 -5.59 6.19 22.98
N PHE A 227 -4.41 6.80 22.89
CA PHE A 227 -4.23 8.22 23.19
C PHE A 227 -4.86 9.10 22.12
N VAL A 228 -4.67 8.75 20.84
CA VAL A 228 -5.29 9.45 19.70
C VAL A 228 -6.81 9.38 19.80
N HIS A 229 -7.38 8.22 20.09
CA HIS A 229 -8.83 8.05 20.31
C HIS A 229 -9.32 8.89 21.51
N ALA A 230 -8.59 8.89 22.63
CA ALA A 230 -8.96 9.68 23.80
C ALA A 230 -8.93 11.20 23.55
N ALA A 231 -8.05 11.68 22.67
CA ALA A 231 -7.99 13.09 22.29
C ALA A 231 -9.04 13.51 21.25
N LEU A 232 -9.65 12.54 20.55
CA LEU A 232 -10.62 12.75 19.47
C LEU A 232 -12.05 12.33 19.85
N THR A 233 -12.37 12.14 21.13
CA THR A 233 -13.71 11.67 21.56
C THR A 233 -14.87 12.55 21.09
N GLU A 234 -14.61 13.82 20.78
CA GLU A 234 -15.61 14.76 20.26
C GLU A 234 -15.77 14.70 18.73
N ASP A 235 -14.75 14.21 18.01
CA ASP A 235 -14.63 14.26 16.54
C ASP A 235 -14.54 12.86 15.92
N GLU A 236 -15.64 12.11 15.97
CA GLU A 236 -15.73 10.74 15.43
C GLU A 236 -15.36 10.65 13.93
N GLN A 237 -15.68 11.67 13.14
CA GLN A 237 -15.33 11.70 11.71
C GLN A 237 -13.80 11.71 11.49
N THR A 238 -13.07 12.44 12.34
CA THR A 238 -11.62 12.51 12.26
C THR A 238 -11.00 11.18 12.70
N TRP A 239 -11.59 10.52 13.70
CA TRP A 239 -11.19 9.18 14.12
C TRP A 239 -11.40 8.12 13.01
N GLN A 240 -12.55 8.13 12.34
CA GLN A 240 -12.80 7.23 11.21
C GLN A 240 -11.80 7.43 10.08
N ARG A 241 -11.45 8.70 9.80
CA ARG A 241 -10.42 9.03 8.82
C ARG A 241 -9.05 8.50 9.23
N PHE A 242 -8.67 8.61 10.50
CA PHE A 242 -7.44 8.02 11.02
C PHE A 242 -7.42 6.50 10.82
N ASN A 243 -8.49 5.80 11.20
CA ASN A 243 -8.59 4.35 10.98
C ASN A 243 -8.47 3.99 9.51
N GLU A 244 -9.15 4.71 8.62
CA GLU A 244 -9.01 4.52 7.17
C GLU A 244 -7.56 4.68 6.71
N LEU A 245 -6.83 5.69 7.20
CA LEU A 245 -5.41 5.90 6.86
C LEU A 245 -4.52 4.75 7.37
N VAL A 246 -4.78 4.23 8.57
CA VAL A 246 -4.03 3.10 9.12
C VAL A 246 -4.29 1.82 8.31
N VAL A 247 -5.55 1.53 7.98
CA VAL A 247 -5.90 0.39 7.12
C VAL A 247 -5.30 0.60 5.73
N ARG A 248 -5.27 1.84 5.23
CA ARG A 248 -4.68 2.16 3.93
C ARG A 248 -3.18 1.88 3.89
N HIS A 249 -2.49 2.23 4.97
CA HIS A 249 -1.08 1.90 5.14
C HIS A 249 -0.86 0.38 5.17
N PHE A 250 -1.70 -0.37 5.89
CA PHE A 250 -1.63 -1.83 5.95
C PHE A 250 -1.81 -2.49 4.58
N VAL A 251 -2.82 -2.07 3.81
CA VAL A 251 -3.06 -2.61 2.47
C VAL A 251 -1.93 -2.24 1.51
N ALA A 252 -1.42 -1.00 1.57
CA ALA A 252 -0.29 -0.59 0.73
C ALA A 252 1.02 -1.33 1.05
N SER A 253 1.21 -1.73 2.30
CA SER A 253 2.37 -2.49 2.76
C SER A 253 2.36 -3.95 2.30
N ASN A 254 1.17 -4.52 2.11
CA ASN A 254 0.99 -5.92 1.76
C ASN A 254 0.85 -6.09 0.23
N PRO A 255 1.78 -6.77 -0.45
CA PRO A 255 1.70 -6.96 -1.91
C PRO A 255 0.53 -7.85 -2.35
N ASN A 256 -0.01 -8.64 -1.42
CA ASN A 256 -1.16 -9.52 -1.64
C ASN A 256 -2.50 -8.78 -1.54
N LEU A 257 -2.55 -7.55 -1.01
CA LEU A 257 -3.78 -6.80 -0.79
C LEU A 257 -3.83 -5.56 -1.67
N LYS A 258 -5.00 -5.23 -2.20
CA LYS A 258 -5.20 -3.99 -2.97
C LYS A 258 -6.62 -3.47 -2.81
N TYR A 259 -6.76 -2.15 -2.67
CA TYR A 259 -8.07 -1.52 -2.67
C TYR A 259 -8.76 -1.59 -4.02
N CYS A 260 -10.09 -1.61 -3.96
CA CYS A 260 -10.91 -1.27 -5.10
C CYS A 260 -10.57 0.15 -5.60
N PRO A 261 -10.33 0.36 -6.91
CA PRO A 261 -10.09 1.69 -7.46
C PRO A 261 -11.37 2.54 -7.53
N TYR A 262 -12.54 1.92 -7.45
CA TYR A 262 -13.82 2.61 -7.62
C TYR A 262 -14.07 3.58 -6.45
N PRO A 263 -14.43 4.85 -6.76
CA PRO A 263 -14.75 5.83 -5.74
C PRO A 263 -15.93 5.32 -4.89
N SER A 264 -15.88 5.56 -3.57
CA SER A 264 -16.83 5.07 -2.55
C SER A 264 -16.74 3.59 -2.15
N CYS A 265 -15.94 2.76 -2.83
CA CYS A 265 -15.77 1.36 -2.45
C CYS A 265 -14.64 1.18 -1.42
N THR A 266 -14.96 0.70 -0.21
CA THR A 266 -13.99 0.45 0.87
C THR A 266 -13.50 -1.00 0.94
N HIS A 267 -13.91 -1.84 -0.01
CA HIS A 267 -13.48 -3.23 -0.07
C HIS A 267 -12.05 -3.37 -0.59
N THR A 268 -11.38 -4.41 -0.09
CA THR A 268 -10.01 -4.77 -0.44
C THR A 268 -10.02 -6.16 -1.06
N VAL A 269 -9.24 -6.37 -2.11
CA VAL A 269 -9.09 -7.69 -2.72
C VAL A 269 -7.76 -8.29 -2.27
N SER A 270 -7.79 -9.56 -1.86
CA SER A 270 -6.64 -10.40 -1.60
C SER A 270 -6.35 -11.29 -2.81
N CYS A 271 -5.14 -11.19 -3.35
CA CYS A 271 -4.71 -11.99 -4.50
C CYS A 271 -3.23 -12.41 -4.35
N PRO A 272 -2.94 -13.50 -3.62
CA PRO A 272 -1.58 -13.99 -3.43
C PRO A 272 -0.88 -14.37 -4.75
N ALA A 273 -1.63 -14.88 -5.72
CA ALA A 273 -1.11 -15.28 -7.02
C ALA A 273 -0.59 -14.10 -7.87
N ALA A 274 -1.12 -12.89 -7.66
CA ALA A 274 -0.71 -11.69 -8.37
C ALA A 274 0.42 -10.90 -7.69
N ALA A 275 0.86 -11.32 -6.50
CA ALA A 275 1.90 -10.62 -5.75
C ALA A 275 3.31 -10.84 -6.33
N SER A 276 3.54 -11.94 -7.04
CA SER A 276 4.81 -12.16 -7.74
C SER A 276 4.86 -11.40 -9.06
N LYS A 277 5.87 -10.54 -9.23
CA LYS A 277 6.10 -9.78 -10.48
C LYS A 277 6.24 -10.68 -11.72
N SER A 278 6.68 -11.92 -11.54
CA SER A 278 6.82 -12.90 -12.63
C SER A 278 5.47 -13.47 -13.10
N ALA A 279 4.42 -13.42 -12.28
CA ALA A 279 3.09 -13.85 -12.72
C ALA A 279 2.42 -12.80 -13.63
N LEU A 280 2.76 -11.52 -13.43
CA LEU A 280 2.22 -10.36 -14.15
C LEU A 280 2.73 -10.21 -15.58
N THR A 281 3.78 -10.95 -15.97
CA THR A 281 4.32 -10.98 -17.34
C THR A 281 3.54 -11.92 -18.24
N THR A 282 2.95 -12.98 -17.68
CA THR A 282 2.28 -14.04 -18.44
C THR A 282 0.76 -14.00 -18.27
N THR A 283 0.26 -13.49 -17.13
CA THR A 283 -1.17 -13.43 -16.82
C THR A 283 -1.59 -12.04 -16.37
N VAL A 284 -2.77 -11.60 -16.82
CA VAL A 284 -3.39 -10.35 -16.36
C VAL A 284 -4.38 -10.70 -15.25
N PRO A 285 -4.08 -10.38 -13.97
CA PRO A 285 -4.95 -10.70 -12.84
C PRO A 285 -6.13 -9.72 -12.76
N THR A 286 -7.15 -9.99 -13.57
CA THR A 286 -8.42 -9.28 -13.51
C THR A 286 -9.22 -9.82 -12.33
N VAL A 287 -9.46 -8.98 -11.33
CA VAL A 287 -10.14 -9.33 -10.08
C VAL A 287 -11.45 -8.57 -9.94
N THR A 288 -12.37 -9.14 -9.16
CA THR A 288 -13.63 -8.49 -8.77
C THR A 288 -13.65 -8.16 -7.28
N CYS A 289 -14.16 -6.98 -6.96
CA CYS A 289 -14.19 -6.47 -5.59
C CYS A 289 -15.25 -7.12 -4.67
N GLY A 290 -16.18 -7.91 -5.23
CA GLY A 290 -17.28 -8.53 -4.49
C GLY A 290 -18.36 -7.56 -3.97
N ALA A 291 -18.10 -6.25 -3.93
CA ALA A 291 -19.10 -5.22 -3.63
C ALA A 291 -20.17 -5.12 -4.72
N ASP A 292 -19.71 -5.12 -5.98
CA ASP A 292 -20.54 -5.02 -7.18
C ASP A 292 -19.88 -5.87 -8.27
N PRO A 293 -20.64 -6.67 -9.05
CA PRO A 293 -20.12 -7.42 -10.20
C PRO A 293 -19.47 -6.55 -11.29
N LEU A 294 -19.75 -5.24 -11.33
CA LEU A 294 -19.17 -4.27 -12.26
C LEU A 294 -17.77 -3.79 -11.84
N HIS A 295 -17.39 -3.98 -10.57
CA HIS A 295 -16.09 -3.54 -10.07
C HIS A 295 -14.98 -4.53 -10.46
N LYS A 296 -14.60 -4.49 -11.74
CA LYS A 296 -13.55 -5.32 -12.35
C LYS A 296 -12.33 -4.46 -12.66
N PHE A 297 -11.17 -4.85 -12.13
CA PHE A 297 -9.93 -4.14 -12.36
C PHE A 297 -8.74 -5.08 -12.34
N CYS A 298 -7.59 -4.61 -12.85
CA CYS A 298 -6.36 -5.39 -12.80
C CYS A 298 -5.66 -5.20 -11.45
N PHE A 299 -5.33 -6.32 -10.78
CA PHE A 299 -4.58 -6.29 -9.53
C PHE A 299 -3.13 -5.82 -9.74
N GLY A 300 -2.50 -6.26 -10.84
CA GLY A 300 -1.07 -6.04 -11.09
C GLY A 300 -0.66 -4.65 -11.59
N CYS A 301 -1.61 -3.85 -12.07
CA CYS A 301 -1.31 -2.54 -12.67
C CYS A 301 -2.29 -1.47 -12.18
N PRO A 302 -2.03 -0.16 -12.40
CA PRO A 302 -2.92 0.92 -11.98
C PRO A 302 -4.13 1.10 -12.94
N ILE A 303 -4.45 0.11 -13.77
CA ILE A 303 -5.51 0.20 -14.76
C ILE A 303 -6.82 -0.29 -14.14
N GLU A 304 -7.81 0.60 -14.15
CA GLU A 304 -9.14 0.41 -13.56
C GLU A 304 -10.11 -0.31 -14.51
N SER A 305 -9.57 -1.15 -15.40
CA SER A 305 -10.35 -1.92 -16.37
C SER A 305 -9.62 -3.19 -16.77
N ASP A 306 -10.35 -4.11 -17.39
CA ASP A 306 -9.75 -5.29 -18.00
C ASP A 306 -9.02 -4.86 -19.27
N HIS A 307 -7.70 -5.05 -19.29
CA HIS A 307 -6.84 -4.66 -20.42
C HIS A 307 -6.32 -5.88 -21.20
N ARG A 308 -6.97 -7.04 -21.05
CA ARG A 308 -6.69 -8.23 -21.86
C ARG A 308 -6.99 -7.95 -23.34
N PRO A 309 -6.17 -8.46 -24.29
CA PRO A 309 -5.05 -9.41 -24.11
C PRO A 309 -3.69 -8.76 -23.79
N VAL A 310 -3.62 -7.44 -23.62
CA VAL A 310 -2.35 -6.73 -23.41
C VAL A 310 -1.82 -7.01 -22.00
N ILE A 311 -0.55 -7.40 -21.89
CA ILE A 311 0.10 -7.64 -20.59
C ILE A 311 0.31 -6.33 -19.80
N CYS A 312 0.38 -6.43 -18.48
CA CYS A 312 0.43 -5.27 -17.57
C CYS A 312 1.58 -4.29 -17.90
N SER A 313 2.75 -4.81 -18.27
CA SER A 313 3.93 -4.00 -18.60
C SER A 313 3.71 -3.12 -19.83
N VAL A 314 3.15 -3.70 -20.90
CA VAL A 314 2.84 -2.99 -22.15
C VAL A 314 1.73 -1.97 -21.94
N ALA A 315 0.66 -2.34 -21.23
CA ALA A 315 -0.45 -1.44 -20.95
C ALA A 315 0.00 -0.21 -20.13
N LYS A 316 0.89 -0.41 -19.15
CA LYS A 316 1.49 0.68 -18.38
C LYS A 316 2.37 1.59 -19.24
N MET A 317 3.19 1.02 -20.13
CA MET A 317 4.02 1.79 -21.05
C MET A 317 3.18 2.63 -22.02
N TRP A 318 2.09 2.05 -22.54
CA TRP A 318 1.12 2.74 -23.39
C TRP A 318 0.51 3.95 -22.68
N LEU A 319 -0.02 3.76 -21.46
CA LEU A 319 -0.62 4.85 -20.69
C LEU A 319 0.38 5.96 -20.34
N ARG A 320 1.62 5.60 -20.01
CA ARG A 320 2.69 6.58 -19.79
C ARG A 320 2.94 7.40 -21.05
N LYS A 321 3.06 6.75 -22.21
CA LYS A 321 3.23 7.43 -23.50
C LYS A 321 2.04 8.35 -23.82
N CYS A 322 0.80 7.91 -23.59
CA CYS A 322 -0.38 8.74 -23.80
C CYS A 322 -0.40 9.98 -22.90
N ARG A 323 0.19 9.90 -21.70
CA ARG A 323 0.32 11.03 -20.77
C ARG A 323 1.45 11.98 -21.17
N ASP A 324 2.56 11.43 -21.66
CA ASP A 324 3.76 12.17 -22.03
C ASP A 324 3.63 12.82 -23.42
N ASP A 325 2.73 12.32 -24.28
CA ASP A 325 2.36 12.95 -25.54
C ASP A 325 1.67 14.29 -25.24
N SER A 326 2.36 15.40 -25.51
CA SER A 326 1.84 16.73 -25.27
C SER A 326 0.58 17.01 -26.10
N GLU A 327 -0.32 17.85 -25.58
CA GLU A 327 -1.48 18.33 -26.34
C GLU A 327 -1.05 18.97 -27.66
N THR A 328 0.14 19.59 -27.71
CA THR A 328 0.76 20.10 -28.93
C THR A 328 1.13 18.98 -29.91
N ALA A 329 1.75 17.88 -29.46
CA ALA A 329 2.07 16.75 -30.31
C ALA A 329 0.81 16.04 -30.83
N ASN A 330 -0.22 15.90 -30.00
CA ASN A 330 -1.51 15.36 -30.39
C ASN A 330 -2.26 16.28 -31.36
N TRP A 331 -2.19 17.60 -31.15
CA TRP A 331 -2.73 18.59 -32.08
C TRP A 331 -2.00 18.55 -33.42
N ILE A 332 -0.66 18.48 -33.43
CA ILE A 332 0.14 18.34 -34.65
C ILE A 332 -0.23 17.05 -35.38
N LYS A 333 -0.28 15.89 -34.71
CA LYS A 333 -0.68 14.61 -35.33
C LYS A 333 -2.10 14.66 -35.92
N SER A 334 -3.02 15.39 -35.29
CA SER A 334 -4.43 15.45 -35.70
C SER A 334 -4.71 16.48 -36.79
N ASN A 335 -3.96 17.59 -36.80
CA ASN A 335 -4.19 18.74 -37.68
C ASN A 335 -3.12 18.91 -38.76
N THR A 336 -2.06 18.11 -38.75
CA THR A 336 -1.02 18.12 -39.79
C THR A 336 -0.86 16.74 -40.42
N LYS A 337 -0.63 16.74 -41.73
CA LYS A 337 -0.30 15.53 -42.52
C LYS A 337 0.81 15.86 -43.51
N GLU A 338 1.50 14.85 -44.00
CA GLU A 338 2.55 15.03 -45.01
C GLU A 338 2.01 14.81 -46.42
N CYS A 339 2.47 15.61 -47.37
CA CYS A 339 2.13 15.41 -48.78
C CYS A 339 2.72 14.09 -49.29
N SER A 340 1.90 13.22 -49.89
CA SER A 340 2.36 11.94 -50.47
C SER A 340 3.38 12.08 -51.60
N GLN A 341 3.46 13.24 -52.26
CA GLN A 341 4.37 13.48 -53.41
C GLN A 341 5.69 14.15 -53.03
N CYS A 342 5.71 14.99 -51.99
CA CYS A 342 6.90 15.80 -51.66
C CYS A 342 7.22 15.88 -50.17
N GLN A 343 6.45 15.17 -49.33
CA GLN A 343 6.60 15.05 -47.87
C GLN A 343 6.59 16.38 -47.11
N SER A 344 6.16 17.49 -47.74
CA SER A 344 5.97 18.74 -47.01
C SER A 344 4.81 18.60 -46.02
N THR A 345 5.01 19.02 -44.78
CA THR A 345 3.96 19.09 -43.76
C THR A 345 2.89 20.11 -44.16
N ILE A 346 1.63 19.70 -44.11
CA ILE A 346 0.44 20.48 -44.47
C ILE A 346 -0.49 20.50 -43.26
N GLU A 347 -0.86 21.71 -42.83
CA GLU A 347 -1.85 21.95 -41.79
C GLU A 347 -3.26 22.02 -42.40
N LYS A 348 -4.26 21.43 -41.73
CA LYS A 348 -5.67 21.49 -42.13
C LYS A 348 -6.23 22.89 -41.91
N ASN A 349 -6.52 23.62 -42.98
CA ASN A 349 -6.96 25.01 -42.92
C ASN A 349 -8.47 25.23 -43.11
N GLY A 350 -9.33 24.31 -42.66
CA GLY A 350 -10.80 24.49 -42.72
C GLY A 350 -11.62 23.19 -42.79
N GLY A 351 -12.85 23.30 -43.32
CA GLY A 351 -13.84 22.20 -43.37
C GLY A 351 -13.91 21.39 -44.68
N CYS A 352 -13.13 21.76 -45.71
CA CYS A 352 -13.10 21.02 -46.98
C CYS A 352 -12.06 19.89 -46.93
N ASN A 353 -12.41 18.69 -47.43
CA ASN A 353 -11.50 17.55 -47.51
C ASN A 353 -10.65 17.56 -48.80
N HIS A 354 -10.93 18.43 -49.77
CA HIS A 354 -10.05 18.68 -50.92
C HIS A 354 -8.95 19.65 -50.49
N MET A 355 -7.69 19.21 -50.59
CA MET A 355 -6.54 19.98 -50.16
C MET A 355 -5.47 20.02 -51.25
N THR A 356 -4.85 21.18 -51.40
CA THR A 356 -3.78 21.40 -52.39
C THR A 356 -2.47 21.68 -51.67
N CYS A 357 -1.41 20.91 -51.97
CA CYS A 357 -0.09 21.13 -51.40
C CYS A 357 0.51 22.46 -51.90
N LYS A 358 0.95 23.33 -50.99
CA LYS A 358 1.56 24.63 -51.34
C LYS A 358 2.90 24.52 -52.07
N LYS A 359 3.64 23.42 -51.89
CA LYS A 359 5.00 23.23 -52.44
C LYS A 359 4.99 22.61 -53.84
N CYS A 360 4.23 21.54 -54.04
CA CYS A 360 4.17 20.81 -55.32
C CYS A 360 2.86 20.99 -56.10
N LYS A 361 1.87 21.73 -55.54
CA LYS A 361 0.55 21.99 -56.13
C LYS A 361 -0.30 20.74 -56.41
N HIS A 362 0.06 19.60 -55.84
CA HIS A 362 -0.73 18.37 -55.93
C HIS A 362 -2.02 18.49 -55.11
N GLU A 363 -3.14 18.05 -55.69
CA GLU A 363 -4.45 18.02 -55.05
C GLU A 363 -4.77 16.62 -54.55
N PHE A 364 -5.24 16.50 -53.31
CA PHE A 364 -5.50 15.23 -52.67
C PHE A 364 -6.62 15.33 -51.63
N CYS A 365 -7.20 14.18 -51.27
CA CYS A 365 -8.21 14.09 -50.23
C CYS A 365 -7.56 13.96 -48.84
N TRP A 366 -7.92 14.83 -47.90
CA TRP A 366 -7.38 14.83 -46.55
C TRP A 366 -7.66 13.52 -45.79
N VAL A 367 -8.76 12.82 -46.07
CA VAL A 367 -9.13 11.60 -45.34
C VAL A 367 -8.30 10.41 -45.82
N CYS A 368 -8.30 10.12 -47.12
CA CYS A 368 -7.67 8.92 -47.69
C CYS A 368 -6.26 9.15 -48.26
N MET A 369 -5.76 10.38 -48.30
CA MET A 369 -4.46 10.76 -48.89
C MET A 369 -4.31 10.42 -50.39
N GLY A 370 -5.42 10.10 -51.06
CA GLY A 370 -5.47 9.78 -52.49
C GLY A 370 -5.46 11.01 -53.39
N ASN A 371 -4.90 10.85 -54.58
CA ASN A 371 -4.80 11.87 -55.62
C ASN A 371 -6.19 12.29 -56.13
N LEU A 372 -6.42 13.61 -56.23
CA LEU A 372 -7.64 14.20 -56.80
C LEU A 372 -7.34 14.77 -58.20
N SER A 373 -6.75 13.97 -59.09
CA SER A 373 -6.63 14.35 -60.50
C SER A 373 -7.83 13.84 -61.29
N SER A 374 -8.73 14.76 -61.62
CA SER A 374 -9.78 14.62 -62.64
C SER A 374 -10.88 13.56 -62.34
N SER A 375 -12.08 14.07 -62.10
CA SER A 375 -13.39 13.40 -62.21
C SER A 375 -13.70 12.24 -61.25
N GLN A 376 -14.36 12.58 -60.13
CA GLN A 376 -15.67 12.01 -59.79
C GLN A 376 -16.35 12.94 -58.78
N ALA A 377 -17.10 13.90 -59.31
CA ALA A 377 -18.27 14.40 -58.62
C ALA A 377 -19.33 13.29 -58.73
N MET A 378 -19.57 12.57 -57.64
CA MET A 378 -20.83 11.91 -57.31
C MET A 378 -21.04 11.97 -55.81
#